data_AF-A0AA92X032-F1
#
_entry.id   AF-A0AA92X032-F1
#
_cell.length_a   1.000
_cell.length_b   1.000
_cell.length_c   1.000
_cell.angle_alpha   90.00
_cell.angle_beta   90.00
_cell.angle_gamma   90.00
#
_symmetry.space_group_name_H-M   'P 1'
#
loop_
_entity.id
_entity.type
_entity.pdbx_description
1 polymer ?
#
loop_
_entity_poly.entity_id
_entity_poly.type
_entity_poly.pdbx_seq_one_letter_code
_entity_poly.pdbx_strand_id
1 'polypeptide(L)' 'AERVNGILKTEFLLSRPADLEQARKMVRESIEIYNRERPHQSLKYKTPDAVHQAFYRHKSVNLCQD' A
#
# COMPACT_ATOMS: atom_id res chain seq x y z
N ALA A 1 -2.69 -11.64 1.37
CA ALA A 1 -3.71 -10.59 1.58
C ALA A 1 -4.13 -10.49 3.05
N GLU A 2 -4.39 -11.59 3.77
CA GLU A 2 -4.89 -11.56 5.16
C GLU A 2 -4.01 -10.81 6.17
N ARG A 3 -2.67 -10.96 6.07
CA ARG A 3 -1.74 -10.25 6.96
C ARG A 3 -1.83 -8.73 6.84
N VAL A 4 -2.09 -8.21 5.62
CA VAL A 4 -2.27 -6.77 5.38
C VAL A 4 -3.55 -6.28 6.04
N ASN A 5 -4.64 -7.05 5.96
CA ASN A 5 -5.90 -6.69 6.59
C ASN A 5 -5.82 -6.68 8.12
N GLY A 6 -5.08 -7.61 8.72
CA GLY A 6 -4.80 -7.62 10.16
C GLY A 6 -4.03 -6.38 10.59
N ILE A 7 -2.95 -6.07 9.87
CA ILE A 7 -2.14 -4.85 10.08
C ILE A 7 -2.98 -3.58 9.97
N LEU A 8 -3.76 -3.42 8.91
CA LEU A 8 -4.55 -2.21 8.68
C LEU A 8 -5.58 -1.99 9.80
N LYS A 9 -6.21 -3.08 10.27
CA LYS A 9 -7.16 -3.03 11.38
C LYS A 9 -6.51 -2.75 12.73
N THR A 10 -5.35 -3.33 13.00
CA THR A 10 -4.69 -3.23 14.32
C THR A 10 -3.83 -1.98 14.46
N GLU A 11 -3.14 -1.55 13.41
CA GLU A 11 -2.17 -0.45 13.48
C GLU A 11 -2.77 0.91 13.07
N PHE A 12 -3.76 0.93 12.15
CA PHE A 12 -4.22 2.19 11.53
C PHE A 12 -5.69 2.54 11.80
N LEU A 13 -6.55 1.56 12.08
CA LEU A 13 -7.96 1.78 12.46
C LEU A 13 -8.13 1.85 13.99
N LEU A 14 -7.32 2.70 14.64
CA LEU A 14 -7.28 2.88 16.10
C LEU A 14 -8.54 3.54 16.69
N SER A 15 -9.42 4.06 15.85
CA SER A 15 -10.68 4.69 16.26
C SER A 15 -11.83 4.21 15.39
N ARG A 16 -12.99 4.05 16.02
CA ARG A 16 -14.20 3.65 15.33
C ARG A 16 -14.71 4.85 14.51
N PRO A 17 -14.90 4.71 13.19
CA PRO A 17 -15.47 5.78 12.37
C PRO A 17 -16.91 6.07 12.79
N ALA A 18 -17.31 7.33 12.74
CA ALA A 18 -18.69 7.74 13.04
C ALA A 18 -19.65 7.28 11.92
N ASP A 19 -19.20 7.37 10.67
CA ASP A 19 -20.01 7.10 9.47
C ASP A 19 -19.25 6.27 8.44
N LEU A 20 -19.99 5.69 7.48
CA LEU A 20 -19.43 4.92 6.37
C LEU A 20 -18.44 5.74 5.54
N GLU A 21 -18.68 7.03 5.35
CA GLU A 21 -17.79 7.89 4.57
C GLU A 21 -16.44 8.10 5.28
N GLN A 22 -16.49 8.34 6.59
CA GLN A 22 -15.30 8.44 7.43
C GLN A 22 -14.54 7.12 7.48
N ALA A 23 -15.25 5.98 7.58
CA ALA A 23 -14.65 4.65 7.51
C ALA A 23 -13.88 4.44 6.20
N ARG A 24 -14.48 4.83 5.06
CA ARG A 24 -13.81 4.74 3.75
C ARG A 24 -12.60 5.65 3.67
N LYS A 25 -12.66 6.85 4.24
CA LYS A 25 -11.53 7.78 4.28
C LYS A 25 -10.38 7.21 5.12
N MET A 26 -10.66 6.75 6.33
CA MET A 26 -9.66 6.15 7.23
C MET A 26 -9.00 4.93 6.62
N VAL A 27 -9.79 4.04 5.98
CA VAL A 27 -9.26 2.87 5.28
C VAL A 27 -8.36 3.28 4.12
N ARG A 28 -8.75 4.28 3.32
CA ARG A 28 -7.93 4.79 2.21
C ARG A 28 -6.60 5.33 2.72
N GLU A 29 -6.63 6.20 3.73
CA GLU A 29 -5.42 6.77 4.33
C GLU A 29 -4.50 5.68 4.89
N SER A 30 -5.08 4.69 5.58
CA SER A 30 -4.33 3.54 6.11
C SER A 30 -3.62 2.74 4.99
N ILE A 31 -4.32 2.52 3.88
CA ILE A 31 -3.76 1.81 2.71
C ILE A 31 -2.64 2.63 2.07
N GLU A 32 -2.84 3.94 1.91
CA GLU A 32 -1.82 4.83 1.35
C GLU A 32 -0.56 4.87 2.21
N ILE A 33 -0.70 5.02 3.53
CA ILE A 33 0.43 5.00 4.47
C ILE A 33 1.15 3.65 4.39
N TYR A 34 0.41 2.54 4.42
CA TYR A 34 1.02 1.21 4.29
C TYR A 34 1.82 1.05 2.99
N ASN A 35 1.26 1.50 1.86
CA ASN A 35 1.88 1.33 0.55
C ASN A 35 3.07 2.26 0.32
N ARG A 36 3.09 3.45 0.92
CA ARG A 36 4.10 4.49 0.68
C ARG A 36 5.17 4.56 1.76
N GLU A 37 4.82 4.29 3.01
CA GLU A 37 5.68 4.56 4.16
C GLU A 37 6.27 3.29 4.78
N ARG A 38 5.76 2.08 4.47
CA ARG A 38 6.24 0.84 5.10
C ARG A 38 7.37 0.20 4.28
N PRO A 39 8.64 0.31 4.69
CA PRO A 39 9.73 -0.43 4.09
C PRO A 39 9.63 -1.90 4.48
N HIS A 40 9.60 -2.80 3.50
CA HIS A 40 9.62 -4.23 3.76
C HIS A 40 11.03 -4.79 3.57
N GLN A 41 11.55 -5.49 4.59
CA GLN A 41 12.85 -6.17 4.50
C GLN A 41 12.91 -7.15 3.33
N SER A 42 11.83 -7.90 3.09
CA SER A 42 11.70 -8.81 1.95
C SER A 42 11.75 -8.11 0.59
N LEU A 43 11.48 -6.80 0.54
CA LEU A 43 11.58 -5.96 -0.65
C LEU A 43 12.89 -5.14 -0.67
N LYS A 44 13.93 -5.57 0.07
CA LYS A 44 15.19 -4.82 0.25
C LYS A 44 14.95 -3.41 0.80
N TYR A 45 14.07 -3.29 1.81
CA TYR A 45 13.66 -2.02 2.42
C TYR A 45 12.93 -1.06 1.47
N LYS A 46 12.41 -1.57 0.35
CA LYS A 46 11.55 -0.80 -0.54
C LYS A 46 10.10 -0.89 -0.08
N THR A 47 9.35 0.15 -0.43
CA THR A 47 7.92 0.21 -0.20
C THR A 47 7.19 -0.55 -1.31
N PRO A 48 5.99 -1.08 -1.04
CA PRO A 48 5.19 -1.76 -2.07
C PRO A 48 4.99 -0.88 -3.32
N ASP A 49 4.76 0.42 -3.13
CA ASP A 49 4.60 1.39 -4.22
C ASP A 49 5.87 1.52 -5.07
N ALA A 50 7.05 1.59 -4.45
CA ALA A 50 8.32 1.67 -5.17
C ALA A 50 8.59 0.41 -6.03
N VAL A 51 8.20 -0.77 -5.53
CA VAL A 51 8.33 -2.03 -6.29
C VAL A 51 7.31 -2.10 -7.42
N HIS A 52 6.06 -1.67 -7.20
CA HIS A 52 5.06 -1.55 -8.26
C HIS A 52 5.50 -0.58 -9.36
N GLN A 53 5.95 0.62 -9.01
CA GLN A 53 6.46 1.60 -9.98
C GLN A 53 7.64 1.04 -10.79
N ALA A 54 8.58 0.35 -10.13
CA ALA A 54 9.70 -0.27 -10.82
C ALA A 54 9.24 -1.38 -11.80
N PHE A 55 8.25 -2.18 -11.41
CA PHE A 55 7.67 -3.22 -12.27
C PHE A 55 7.01 -2.62 -13.52
N TYR A 56 6.18 -1.60 -13.37
CA TYR A 56 5.55 -0.92 -14.52
C TYR A 56 6.57 -0.21 -15.41
N ARG A 57 7.60 0.43 -14.82
CA ARG A 57 8.68 1.07 -15.59
C ARG A 57 9.47 0.05 -16.41
N HIS A 58 9.73 -1.14 -15.86
CA HIS A 58 10.41 -2.21 -16.59
C HIS A 58 9.53 -2.77 -17.72
N LYS A 59 8.21 -2.85 -17.50
CA LYS A 59 7.25 -3.31 -18.50
C LYS A 59 7.09 -2.32 -19.66
N SER A 60 7.11 -1.01 -19.38
CA SER A 60 7.05 0.04 -20.41
C SER A 60 8.35 0.18 -21.21
N VAL A 61 9.51 -0.08 -20.61
CA VAL A 61 10.80 -0.08 -21.34
C VAL A 61 10.88 -1.24 -22.34
N ASN A 62 10.35 -2.42 -21.97
CA ASN A 62 10.31 -3.56 -22.87
C ASN A 62 9.29 -3.39 -24.02
N LEU A 63 8.25 -2.56 -23.86
CA LEU A 63 7.27 -2.31 -24.93
C LEU A 63 7.77 -1.32 -26.00
N CYS A 64 8.86 -0.59 -25.73
CA CYS A 64 9.51 0.29 -26.72
C CYS A 64 10.75 -0.35 -27.38
N GLN A 65 10.99 -1.65 -27.15
CA GLN A 65 12.12 -2.41 -27.73
C GLN A 65 11.67 -3.55 -28.67
N ASP A 66 10.37 -3.68 -28.95
CA ASP A 66 9.80 -4.55 -29.99
C ASP A 66 9.25 -3.72 -31.16
#